data_AF-A0A9D8J1W0-F1
#
_entry.id   AF-A0A9D8J1W0-F1
#
_cell.length_a   1.000
_cell.length_b   1.000
_cell.length_c   1.000
_cell.angle_alpha   90.00
_cell.angle_beta   90.00
_cell.angle_gamma   90.00
#
_symmetry.space_group_name_H-M   'P 1'
#
loop_
_entity.id
_entity.type
_entity.pdbx_description
1 polymer ?
#
loop_
_entity_poly.entity_id
_entity_poly.type
_entity_poly.pdbx_seq_one_letter_code
_entity_poly.pdbx_strand_id
1 'polypeptide(L)'
;MTRPPAELVRDLRAGVLPWCLYGIAAGFGQTLLGAVAAAAALVGLRLRQWREVKLPDLAIVTYFLGVAIDECCLGLGDWRAARAALLPTLLAAVALGSSILGFPFTLQYARQMVGPDWWHDRHFLRVNYILTAVWGLS
;
A
#
# COMPACT_ATOMS: atom_id res chain seq x y z
N MET A 1 -23.03 7.29 -20.87
CA MET A 1 -22.15 7.11 -19.69
C MET A 1 -21.99 5.62 -19.44
N THR A 2 -20.85 5.02 -19.81
CA THR A 2 -20.56 3.62 -19.52
C THR A 2 -20.25 3.48 -18.02
N ARG A 3 -20.82 2.46 -17.36
CA ARG A 3 -20.51 2.20 -15.95
C ARG A 3 -19.00 1.94 -15.80
N PRO A 4 -18.35 2.46 -14.75
CA PRO A 4 -16.95 2.14 -14.50
C PRO A 4 -16.80 0.63 -14.32
N PRO A 5 -15.69 0.04 -14.79
CA PRO A 5 -15.43 -1.39 -14.62
C PRO A 5 -15.45 -1.74 -13.12
N ALA A 6 -16.09 -2.86 -12.78
CA ALA A 6 -16.31 -3.23 -11.38
C ALA A 6 -15.01 -3.38 -10.58
N GLU A 7 -13.89 -3.69 -11.25
CA GLU A 7 -12.55 -3.79 -10.67
C GLU A 7 -12.03 -2.43 -10.19
N LEU A 8 -12.20 -1.37 -10.98
CA LEU A 8 -11.79 -0.01 -10.63
C LEU A 8 -12.47 0.45 -9.33
N VAL A 9 -13.77 0.18 -9.20
CA VAL A 9 -14.53 0.55 -7.99
C VAL A 9 -14.04 -0.21 -6.76
N ARG A 10 -13.65 -1.49 -6.93
CA ARG A 10 -13.13 -2.30 -5.82
C ARG A 10 -11.74 -1.83 -5.39
N ASP A 11 -10.83 -1.61 -6.33
CA ASP A 11 -9.49 -1.12 -6.03
C ASP A 11 -9.52 0.26 -5.38
N LEU A 12 -10.42 1.14 -5.83
CA LEU A 12 -10.64 2.43 -5.19
C LEU A 12 -11.13 2.28 -3.75
N ARG A 13 -12.07 1.35 -3.49
CA ARG A 13 -12.55 1.10 -2.11
C ARG A 13 -11.42 0.62 -1.22
N ALA A 14 -10.62 -0.34 -1.66
CA ALA A 14 -9.47 -0.84 -0.89
C ALA A 14 -8.41 0.26 -0.68
N GLY A 15 -8.21 1.12 -1.67
CA GLY A 15 -7.24 2.20 -1.61
C GLY A 15 -7.68 3.43 -0.81
N VAL A 16 -8.99 3.69 -0.66
CA VAL A 16 -9.51 4.92 -0.04
C VAL A 16 -10.16 4.67 1.32
N LEU A 17 -10.93 3.58 1.46
CA LEU A 17 -11.73 3.32 2.65
C LEU A 17 -10.89 3.28 3.95
N PRO A 18 -9.73 2.59 4.00
CA PRO A 18 -8.91 2.55 5.22
C PRO A 18 -8.47 3.95 5.66
N TRP A 19 -8.08 4.81 4.72
CA TRP A 19 -7.66 6.18 5.02
C TRP A 19 -8.81 7.05 5.52
N CYS A 20 -10.00 6.90 4.95
CA CYS A 20 -11.18 7.62 5.44
C CYS A 20 -11.52 7.19 6.87
N LEU A 21 -11.54 5.88 7.15
CA LEU A 21 -11.81 5.35 8.49
C LEU A 21 -10.78 5.87 9.51
N TYR A 22 -9.50 5.80 9.15
CA TYR A 22 -8.42 6.31 10.00
C TYR A 22 -8.53 7.82 10.22
N GLY A 23 -8.67 8.61 9.15
CA GLY A 23 -8.71 10.07 9.21
C GLY A 23 -9.90 10.60 10.01
N ILE A 24 -11.09 10.01 9.85
CA ILE A 24 -12.27 10.38 10.63
C ILE A 24 -12.04 10.07 12.11
N ALA A 25 -11.62 8.85 12.44
CA ALA A 25 -11.39 8.45 13.83
C ALA A 25 -10.28 9.27 14.50
N ALA A 26 -9.18 9.54 13.79
CA ALA A 26 -8.10 10.40 14.25
C ALA A 26 -8.58 11.84 14.49
N GLY A 27 -9.49 12.35 13.66
CA GLY A 27 -10.13 13.66 13.86
C GLY A 27 -10.95 13.77 15.14
N PHE A 28 -11.51 12.65 15.62
CA PHE A 28 -12.20 12.57 16.92
C PHE A 28 -11.28 12.17 18.09
N GLY A 29 -9.96 12.14 17.88
CA GLY A 29 -8.98 11.73 18.89
C GLY A 29 -8.93 10.23 19.16
N GLN A 30 -9.61 9.40 18.36
CA GLN A 30 -9.67 7.94 18.47
C GLN A 30 -8.68 7.26 17.53
N THR A 31 -7.42 7.68 17.53
CA THR A 31 -6.38 7.21 16.60
C THR A 31 -6.20 5.70 16.62
N LEU A 32 -6.21 5.08 17.80
CA LEU A 32 -6.07 3.62 17.96
C LEU A 32 -7.22 2.87 17.27
N LEU A 33 -8.48 3.24 17.57
CA LEU A 33 -9.66 2.61 16.96
C LEU A 33 -9.66 2.81 15.44
N GLY A 34 -9.27 4.01 14.98
CA GLY A 34 -9.10 4.31 13.55
C GLY A 34 -8.08 3.42 12.87
N ALA A 35 -6.91 3.23 13.48
CA ALA A 35 -5.83 2.43 12.92
C ALA A 35 -6.21 0.94 12.85
N VAL A 36 -6.83 0.41 13.91
CA VAL A 36 -7.33 -0.96 13.95
C VAL A 36 -8.45 -1.17 12.92
N ALA A 37 -9.40 -0.24 12.83
CA ALA A 37 -10.49 -0.32 11.85
C ALA A 37 -9.96 -0.24 10.41
N ALA A 38 -8.98 0.62 10.13
CA ALA A 38 -8.35 0.73 8.82
C ALA A 38 -7.59 -0.55 8.44
N ALA A 39 -6.80 -1.11 9.36
CA ALA A 39 -6.10 -2.38 9.15
C ALA A 39 -7.10 -3.53 8.91
N ALA A 40 -8.12 -3.66 9.75
CA ALA A 40 -9.15 -4.68 9.60
C ALA A 40 -9.95 -4.52 8.29
N ALA A 41 -10.27 -3.29 7.89
CA ALA A 41 -10.95 -3.03 6.62
C ALA A 41 -10.07 -3.44 5.43
N LEU A 42 -8.80 -3.04 5.41
CA LEU A 42 -7.89 -3.37 4.32
C LEU A 42 -7.65 -4.89 4.24
N VAL A 43 -7.38 -5.54 5.38
CA VAL A 43 -7.20 -6.99 5.46
C VAL A 43 -8.48 -7.71 5.07
N GLY A 44 -9.66 -7.29 5.53
CA GLY A 44 -10.94 -7.91 5.18
C GLY A 44 -11.28 -7.79 3.70
N LEU A 45 -11.01 -6.63 3.09
CA LEU A 45 -11.21 -6.41 1.66
C LEU A 45 -10.25 -7.26 0.82
N ARG A 46 -8.98 -7.39 1.25
CA ARG A 46 -7.95 -8.13 0.51
C ARG A 46 -7.93 -9.64 0.80
N LEU A 47 -8.40 -10.10 1.97
CA LEU A 47 -8.57 -11.53 2.31
C LEU A 47 -9.46 -12.24 1.30
N ARG A 48 -10.50 -11.56 0.83
CA ARG A 48 -11.44 -12.08 -0.16
C ARG A 48 -10.81 -12.23 -1.56
N GLN A 49 -9.65 -11.62 -1.80
CA GLN A 49 -8.95 -11.59 -3.09
C GLN A 49 -7.42 -11.69 -2.89
N TRP A 50 -6.95 -12.68 -2.13
CA TRP A 50 -5.53 -12.83 -1.78
C TRP A 50 -4.57 -12.88 -2.99
N ARG A 51 -5.08 -13.33 -4.15
CA ARG A 51 -4.31 -13.38 -5.41
C ARG A 51 -4.03 -12.00 -6.02
N GLU A 52 -4.73 -10.96 -5.58
CA GLU A 52 -4.61 -9.58 -6.07
C GLU A 52 -3.86 -8.67 -5.08
N VAL A 53 -3.35 -9.23 -3.97
CA VAL A 53 -2.60 -8.45 -2.97
C VAL A 53 -1.31 -7.93 -3.59
N LYS A 54 -1.16 -6.60 -3.57
CA LYS A 54 0.01 -5.93 -4.11
C LYS A 54 1.00 -5.63 -2.98
N LEU A 55 2.29 -5.54 -3.32
CA LEU A 55 3.33 -5.22 -2.34
C LEU A 55 3.05 -3.90 -1.56
N PRO A 56 2.53 -2.83 -2.18
CA PRO A 56 2.14 -1.63 -1.44
C PRO A 56 1.00 -1.84 -0.43
N ASP A 57 0.06 -2.77 -0.68
CA ASP A 57 -1.02 -3.06 0.27
C ASP A 57 -0.43 -3.57 1.60
N LEU A 58 0.63 -4.39 1.53
CA LEU A 58 1.33 -4.89 2.71
C LEU A 58 1.97 -3.74 3.50
N ALA A 59 2.63 -2.79 2.82
CA ALA A 59 3.21 -1.61 3.46
C ALA A 59 2.15 -0.78 4.21
N ILE A 60 0.97 -0.62 3.62
CA ILE A 60 -0.14 0.13 4.22
C ILE A 60 -0.69 -0.60 5.46
N VAL A 61 -0.87 -1.92 5.40
CA VAL A 61 -1.27 -2.72 6.58
C VAL A 61 -0.22 -2.59 7.68
N THR A 62 1.07 -2.74 7.35
CA THR A 62 2.17 -2.60 8.30
C THR A 62 2.19 -1.21 8.94
N TYR A 63 1.92 -0.15 8.17
CA TYR A 63 1.79 1.21 8.70
C TYR A 63 0.68 1.32 9.75
N PHE A 64 -0.55 0.88 9.43
CA PHE A 64 -1.66 0.96 10.39
C PHE A 64 -1.42 0.11 11.64
N LEU A 65 -0.80 -1.06 11.51
CA LEU A 65 -0.40 -1.87 12.66
C LEU A 65 0.66 -1.16 13.51
N GLY A 66 1.64 -0.52 12.89
CA GLY A 66 2.65 0.27 13.60
C GLY A 66 2.03 1.43 14.38
N VAL A 67 1.08 2.15 13.78
CA VAL A 67 0.33 3.21 14.47
C VAL A 67 -0.50 2.66 15.64
N ALA A 68 -1.19 1.53 15.45
CA ALA A 68 -1.98 0.92 16.51
C ALA A 68 -1.10 0.46 17.70
N ILE A 69 0.07 -0.13 17.42
CA ILE A 69 1.02 -0.56 18.45
C ILE A 69 1.60 0.65 19.20
N ASP A 70 1.97 1.71 18.49
CA ASP A 70 2.51 2.93 19.08
C ASP A 70 1.51 3.57 20.06
N GLU A 71 0.26 3.73 19.62
CA GLU A 71 -0.82 4.28 20.44
C GLU A 71 -1.20 3.37 21.63
N CYS A 72 -1.10 2.04 21.47
CA CYS A 72 -1.48 1.09 22.52
C CYS A 72 -0.39 0.87 23.58
N CYS A 73 0.88 0.82 23.17
CA CYS A 73 1.96 0.26 23.99
C CYS A 73 3.08 1.25 24.30
N LEU A 74 3.40 2.16 23.38
CA LEU A 74 4.61 2.97 23.48
C LEU A 74 4.31 4.39 23.96
N GLY A 75 3.12 4.92 23.69
CA GLY A 75 2.70 6.24 24.16
C GLY A 75 3.66 7.35 23.74
N LEU A 76 4.37 7.18 22.62
CA LEU A 76 5.36 8.12 22.10
C LEU A 76 4.64 9.33 21.49
N GLY A 77 4.01 10.14 22.35
CA GLY A 77 3.25 11.32 21.97
C GLY A 77 4.06 12.33 21.13
N ASP A 78 5.37 12.33 21.30
CA ASP A 78 6.31 13.23 20.61
C ASP A 78 6.78 12.72 19.23
N TRP A 79 6.56 11.45 18.87
CA TRP A 79 7.01 10.88 17.58
C TRP A 79 6.06 11.21 16.40
N ARG A 80 5.03 12.04 16.63
CA ARG A 80 4.05 12.43 15.60
C ARG A 80 4.71 13.00 14.34
N ALA A 81 5.79 13.77 14.49
CA ALA A 81 6.53 14.32 13.35
C ALA A 81 7.13 13.24 12.44
N ALA A 82 7.60 12.14 13.02
CA ALA A 82 8.20 11.04 12.28
C ALA A 82 7.17 10.02 11.77
N ARG A 83 5.95 9.99 12.33
CA ARG A 83 4.83 9.21 11.75
C ARG A 83 4.50 9.64 10.32
N ALA A 84 4.70 10.92 9.98
CA ALA A 84 4.49 11.42 8.62
C ALA A 84 5.49 10.83 7.62
N ALA A 85 6.74 10.59 8.05
CA ALA A 85 7.77 9.98 7.22
C ALA A 85 7.69 8.45 7.17
N LEU A 86 7.00 7.80 8.12
CA LEU A 86 6.96 6.35 8.26
C LEU A 86 6.38 5.66 7.01
N LEU A 87 5.22 6.09 6.53
CA LEU A 87 4.58 5.47 5.36
C LEU A 87 5.42 5.65 4.07
N PRO A 88 5.88 6.87 3.73
CA PRO A 88 6.81 7.05 2.60
C PRO A 88 8.05 6.15 2.72
N THR A 89 8.64 6.05 3.91
CA THR A 89 9.82 5.21 4.15
C THR A 89 9.52 3.73 3.93
N LEU A 90 8.37 3.24 4.42
CA LEU A 90 7.93 1.86 4.20
C LEU A 90 7.68 1.57 2.71
N LEU A 91 7.04 2.48 2.00
CA LEU A 91 6.80 2.34 0.57
C LEU A 91 8.10 2.36 -0.24
N ALA A 92 9.04 3.25 0.11
CA ALA A 92 10.36 3.29 -0.49
C ALA A 92 11.14 1.99 -0.22
N ALA A 93 11.10 1.49 1.02
CA ALA A 93 11.74 0.23 1.39
C ALA A 93 11.13 -0.96 0.63
N VAL A 94 9.81 -1.01 0.46
CA VAL A 94 9.15 -2.04 -0.35
C VAL A 94 9.52 -1.91 -1.83
N ALA A 95 9.56 -0.69 -2.37
CA ALA A 95 9.94 -0.47 -3.76
C ALA A 95 11.38 -0.95 -4.03
N LEU A 96 12.35 -0.48 -3.25
CA LEU A 96 13.75 -0.87 -3.37
C LEU A 96 13.95 -2.36 -3.08
N GLY A 97 13.35 -2.87 -1.99
CA GLY A 97 13.41 -4.28 -1.61
C GLY A 97 12.85 -5.19 -2.71
N SER A 98 11.73 -4.83 -3.32
CA SER A 98 11.14 -5.59 -4.43
C SER A 98 12.06 -5.66 -5.65
N SER A 99 12.79 -4.57 -5.94
CA SER A 99 13.79 -4.55 -7.02
C SER A 99 14.98 -5.44 -6.71
N ILE A 100 15.50 -5.39 -5.48
CA ILE A 100 16.62 -6.23 -5.02
C ILE A 100 16.25 -7.71 -5.10
N LEU A 101 15.02 -8.06 -4.73
CA LEU A 101 14.50 -9.43 -4.77
C LEU A 101 14.18 -9.95 -6.19
N GLY A 102 14.45 -9.16 -7.23
CA GLY A 102 14.22 -9.60 -8.61
C GLY A 102 12.80 -9.37 -9.13
N PHE A 103 11.93 -8.75 -8.34
CA PHE A 103 10.51 -8.61 -8.65
C PHE A 103 10.00 -7.19 -8.35
N PRO A 104 10.34 -6.19 -9.20
CA PRO A 104 9.95 -4.80 -9.00
C PRO A 104 8.43 -4.66 -8.83
N PHE A 105 7.95 -3.96 -7.80
CA PHE A 105 6.51 -3.93 -7.48
C PHE A 105 5.63 -3.42 -8.64
N THR A 106 6.16 -2.52 -9.47
CA THR A 106 5.47 -1.99 -10.66
C THR A 106 5.12 -3.09 -11.67
N LEU A 107 5.88 -4.18 -11.69
CA LEU A 107 5.64 -5.34 -12.57
C LEU A 107 4.27 -5.98 -12.30
N GLN A 108 3.79 -5.95 -11.05
CA GLN A 108 2.47 -6.47 -10.68
C GLN A 108 1.34 -5.70 -11.40
N TYR A 109 1.54 -4.40 -11.60
CA TYR A 109 0.58 -3.54 -12.30
C TYR A 109 0.77 -3.65 -13.81
N ALA A 110 2.02 -3.62 -14.28
CA ALA A 110 2.32 -3.63 -15.71
C ALA A 110 1.84 -4.93 -16.39
N ARG A 111 1.99 -6.09 -15.73
CA ARG A 111 1.50 -7.38 -16.26
C ARG A 111 -0.01 -7.48 -16.39
N GLN A 112 -0.78 -6.65 -15.69
CA GLN A 112 -2.23 -6.59 -15.86
C GLN A 112 -2.64 -5.85 -17.15
N MET A 113 -1.75 -5.01 -17.68
CA MET A 113 -2.02 -4.18 -18.86
C MET A 113 -1.46 -4.77 -20.16
N VAL A 114 -0.47 -5.67 -20.07
CA VAL A 114 0.18 -6.28 -21.23
C VAL A 114 0.00 -7.81 -21.24
N GLY A 115 -0.08 -8.39 -22.44
CA GLY A 115 -0.16 -9.83 -22.62
C GLY A 115 1.09 -10.57 -22.12
N PRO A 116 0.99 -11.89 -21.83
CA PRO A 116 2.09 -12.71 -21.32
C PRO A 116 3.35 -12.71 -22.19
N ASP A 117 3.20 -12.48 -23.50
CA ASP A 117 4.31 -12.41 -24.46
C ASP A 117 5.34 -11.34 -24.08
N TRP A 118 4.89 -10.25 -23.45
CA TRP A 118 5.74 -9.13 -23.02
C TRP A 118 6.35 -9.33 -21.64
N TRP A 119 5.90 -10.31 -20.85
CA TRP A 119 6.28 -10.43 -19.44
C TRP A 119 7.76 -10.77 -19.22
N HIS A 120 8.42 -11.34 -20.23
CA HIS A 120 9.83 -11.72 -20.23
C HIS A 120 10.68 -10.83 -21.14
N ASP A 121 10.09 -9.81 -21.77
CA ASP A 121 10.83 -8.89 -22.61
C ASP A 121 11.83 -8.06 -21.77
N ARG A 122 13.07 -7.97 -22.26
CA ARG A 122 14.16 -7.30 -21.52
C ARG A 122 13.91 -5.81 -21.37
N HIS A 123 13.30 -5.18 -22.36
CA HIS A 123 12.98 -3.75 -22.31
C HIS A 123 11.85 -3.50 -21.31
N PHE A 124 10.79 -4.32 -21.35
CA PHE A 124 9.70 -4.28 -20.38
C PHE A 124 10.18 -4.42 -18.94
N LEU A 125 11.04 -5.39 -18.66
CA LEU A 125 11.61 -5.57 -17.32
C LEU A 125 12.45 -4.36 -16.91
N ARG A 126 13.34 -3.88 -17.78
CA ARG A 126 14.22 -2.72 -17.49
C ARG A 126 13.42 -1.47 -17.14
N VAL A 127 12.34 -1.18 -17.87
CA VAL A 127 11.47 -0.02 -17.58
C VAL A 127 10.83 -0.15 -16.20
N ASN A 128 10.30 -1.32 -15.84
CA ASN A 128 9.70 -1.52 -14.52
C ASN A 128 10.74 -1.40 -13.39
N TYR A 129 11.98 -1.85 -13.61
CA TYR A 129 13.07 -1.61 -12.67
C TYR A 129 13.36 -0.12 -12.46
N ILE A 130 13.48 0.66 -13.55
CA ILE A 130 13.73 2.10 -13.46
C ILE A 130 12.57 2.81 -12.75
N LEU A 131 11.33 2.51 -13.13
CA LEU A 131 10.16 3.10 -12.50
C LEU A 131 10.13 2.78 -11.00
N THR A 132 10.41 1.54 -10.63
CA THR A 132 10.44 1.13 -9.23
C THR A 132 11.55 1.84 -8.45
N ALA A 133 12.72 2.03 -9.05
CA ALA A 133 13.82 2.76 -8.43
C ALA A 133 13.47 4.25 -8.24
N VAL A 134 12.85 4.90 -9.23
CA VAL A 134 12.39 6.29 -9.10
C VAL A 134 11.40 6.45 -7.96
N TRP A 135 10.45 5.52 -7.83
CA TRP A 135 9.52 5.46 -6.69
C TRP A 135 10.22 5.22 -5.35
N GLY A 136 11.25 4.38 -5.33
CA GLY A 136 12.00 4.08 -4.12
C GLY A 136 12.91 5.21 -3.63
N LEU A 137 13.19 6.20 -4.49
CA LEU A 137 14.14 7.30 -4.23
C LEU A 137 13.46 8.66 -4.05
N SER A 138 12.14 8.75 -4.17
CA SER A 138 11.34 9.96 -3.97
C SER A 138 11.04 10.22 -2.50
#